data_AF-A0A934IX11-F1
#
_entry.id   AF-A0A934IX11-F1
#
_cell.length_a   1.000
_cell.length_b   1.000
_cell.length_c   1.000
_cell.angle_alpha   90.00
_cell.angle_beta   90.00
_cell.angle_gamma   90.00
#
_symmetry.space_group_name_H-M   'P 1'
#
loop_
_entity.id
_entity.type
_entity.pdbx_description
1 polymer ?
#
loop_
_entity_poly.entity_id
_entity_poly.type
_entity_poly.pdbx_seq_one_letter_code
_entity_poly.pdbx_strand_id
1 'polypeptide(L)' 'MTEQKHDDLLLQHELEVMQGIIESKEQYRRIIKAVVARWVRDFQDNRIEINTVDDLRKLIELDIELQKDELL' A
#
# COMPACT_ATOMS: atom_id res chain seq x y z
N MET A 1 -21.81 -3.57 35.24
CA MET A 1 -21.38 -4.85 34.59
C MET A 1 -21.83 -4.98 33.14
N THR A 2 -22.98 -4.42 32.73
CA THR A 2 -23.47 -4.45 31.34
C THR A 2 -22.81 -3.42 30.42
N GLU A 3 -22.57 -2.20 30.88
CA GLU A 3 -21.90 -1.13 30.08
C GLU A 3 -20.45 -1.48 29.78
N GLN A 4 -19.69 -1.94 30.77
CA GLN A 4 -18.29 -2.33 30.59
C GLN A 4 -18.10 -3.45 29.53
N LYS A 5 -19.06 -4.38 29.46
CA LYS A 5 -19.05 -5.46 28.45
C LYS A 5 -19.40 -4.96 27.05
N HIS A 6 -20.20 -3.90 26.95
CA HIS A 6 -20.53 -3.25 25.68
C HIS A 6 -19.34 -2.45 25.15
N ASP A 7 -18.65 -1.72 26.02
CA ASP A 7 -17.45 -0.96 25.65
C ASP A 7 -16.30 -1.88 25.22
N ASP A 8 -16.10 -3.00 25.91
CA ASP A 8 -15.11 -4.02 25.51
C ASP A 8 -15.41 -4.62 24.13
N LEU A 9 -16.69 -4.85 23.80
CA LEU A 9 -17.11 -5.36 22.49
C LEU A 9 -16.89 -4.33 21.37
N LEU A 10 -17.14 -3.05 21.65
CA LEU A 10 -16.88 -1.97 20.70
C LEU A 10 -15.39 -1.84 20.41
N LEU A 11 -14.55 -1.86 21.46
CA LEU A 11 -13.10 -1.81 21.34
C LEU A 11 -12.55 -2.99 20.53
N GLN A 12 -13.07 -4.20 20.76
CA GLN A 12 -12.67 -5.38 20.00
C GLN A 12 -13.03 -5.25 18.51
N HIS A 13 -14.21 -4.73 18.20
CA HIS A 13 -14.61 -4.48 16.82
C HIS A 13 -13.69 -3.48 16.12
N GLU A 14 -13.35 -2.38 16.80
CA GLU A 14 -12.43 -1.37 16.24
C GLU A 14 -11.03 -1.95 15.98
N LEU A 15 -10.53 -2.82 16.86
CA LEU A 15 -9.27 -3.54 16.66
C LEU A 15 -9.32 -4.48 15.46
N GLU A 16 -10.40 -5.25 15.30
CA GLU A 16 -10.60 -6.15 14.16
C GLU A 16 -10.65 -5.37 12.83
N VAL A 17 -11.33 -4.22 12.81
CA VAL A 17 -11.38 -3.33 11.65
C VAL A 17 -9.99 -2.77 11.32
N MET A 18 -9.25 -2.28 12.32
CA MET A 18 -7.88 -1.77 12.13
C MET A 18 -6.94 -2.87 11.62
N GLN A 19 -7.03 -4.07 12.18
CA GLN A 19 -6.23 -5.21 11.73
C GLN A 19 -6.51 -5.56 10.27
N GLY A 20 -7.79 -5.58 9.86
CA GLY A 20 -8.18 -5.81 8.47
C GLY A 20 -7.64 -4.74 7.50
N ILE A 21 -7.59 -3.47 7.93
CA ILE A 21 -6.99 -2.38 7.16
C ILE A 21 -5.48 -2.59 6.99
N ILE A 22 -4.78 -2.93 8.07
CA ILE A 22 -3.33 -3.17 8.05
C ILE A 22 -2.99 -4.33 7.10
N GLU A 23 -3.70 -5.46 7.22
CA GLU A 23 -3.49 -6.63 6.37
C GLU A 23 -3.75 -6.32 4.88
N SER A 24 -4.82 -5.57 4.60
CA SER A 24 -5.14 -5.14 3.23
C SER A 24 -4.05 -4.23 2.67
N LYS A 25 -3.57 -3.26 3.45
CA LYS A 25 -2.46 -2.37 3.06
C LYS A 25 -1.18 -3.15 2.75
N GLU A 26 -0.82 -4.14 3.57
CA GLU A 26 0.33 -5.00 3.31
C GLU A 26 0.19 -5.80 2.01
N GLN A 27 -0.99 -6.37 1.74
CA GLN A 27 -1.26 -7.09 0.51
C GLN A 27 -1.09 -6.19 -0.72
N TYR A 28 -1.69 -4.99 -0.70
CA TYR A 28 -1.53 -4.02 -1.79
C TYR A 28 -0.06 -3.61 -1.98
N ARG A 29 0.68 -3.38 -0.89
CA ARG A 29 2.11 -3.04 -0.95
C ARG A 29 2.93 -4.15 -1.63
N ARG A 30 2.65 -5.42 -1.33
CA ARG A 30 3.32 -6.57 -1.99
C ARG A 30 3.02 -6.60 -3.49
N ILE A 31 1.77 -6.39 -3.88
CA ILE A 31 1.36 -6.36 -5.29
C ILE A 31 2.07 -5.22 -6.03
N ILE A 32 2.05 -4.01 -5.47
CA ILE A 32 2.68 -2.85 -6.09
C ILE A 32 4.19 -3.06 -6.24
N LYS A 33 4.88 -3.56 -5.19
CA LYS A 33 6.31 -3.89 -5.27
C LYS A 33 6.60 -4.90 -6.38
N ALA A 34 5.77 -5.93 -6.55
CA ALA A 34 5.92 -6.90 -7.62
C ALA A 34 5.69 -6.30 -9.02
N VAL A 35 4.70 -5.40 -9.16
CA VAL A 35 4.41 -4.67 -10.40
C VAL A 35 5.57 -3.75 -10.78
N VAL A 36 6.06 -2.94 -9.83
CA VAL A 36 7.22 -2.05 -10.04
C VAL A 36 8.45 -2.86 -10.44
N ALA A 37 8.75 -3.95 -9.75
CA ALA A 37 9.89 -4.81 -10.09
C ALA A 37 9.77 -5.39 -11.50
N ARG A 38 8.55 -5.71 -11.96
CA ARG A 38 8.31 -6.17 -13.32
C ARG A 38 8.48 -5.04 -14.34
N TRP A 39 7.94 -3.86 -14.06
CA TRP A 39 8.14 -2.68 -14.91
C TRP A 39 9.61 -2.31 -15.07
N VAL A 40 10.41 -2.35 -14.00
CA VAL A 40 11.85 -2.10 -14.08
C VAL A 40 12.53 -3.12 -14.99
N ARG A 41 12.20 -4.41 -14.89
CA ARG A 41 12.74 -5.46 -15.78
C ARG A 41 12.32 -5.25 -17.24
N ASP A 42 11.04 -4.99 -17.46
CA ASP A 42 10.50 -4.80 -18.80
C ASP A 42 11.08 -3.51 -19.45
N PHE A 43 11.39 -2.47 -18.67
CA PHE A 43 12.15 -1.30 -19.13
C PHE A 43 13.60 -1.65 -19.48
N GLN A 44 14.31 -2.40 -18.63
CA GLN A 44 15.69 -2.86 -18.91
C GLN A 44 15.78 -3.75 -20.15
N ASP A 45 14.74 -4.54 -20.42
CA ASP A 45 14.64 -5.40 -21.60
C ASP A 45 14.22 -4.64 -22.87
N ASN A 46 14.10 -3.30 -22.84
CA ASN A 46 13.55 -2.46 -23.92
C ASN A 46 12.13 -2.90 -24.37
N ARG A 47 11.34 -3.53 -23.48
CA ARG A 47 9.94 -3.92 -23.75
C ARG A 47 8.95 -2.81 -23.43
N ILE A 48 9.32 -1.88 -22.55
CA ILE A 48 8.55 -0.67 -22.23
C ILE A 48 9.42 0.54 -22.55
N GLU A 49 8.83 1.50 -23.25
CA GLU A 49 9.45 2.78 -23.56
C GLU A 49 8.82 3.85 -22.66
N ILE A 50 9.63 4.50 -21.81
CA ILE A 50 9.20 5.68 -21.07
C ILE A 50 9.32 6.86 -22.04
N ASN A 51 8.19 7.18 -22.68
CA ASN A 51 8.16 8.15 -23.77
C ASN A 51 8.28 9.59 -23.28
N THR A 52 7.98 9.86 -22.01
CA THR A 52 7.98 11.22 -21.46
C THR A 52 8.60 11.29 -20.07
N VAL A 53 9.17 12.47 -19.76
CA VAL A 53 9.61 12.83 -18.41
C VAL A 53 8.45 12.76 -17.40
N ASP A 54 7.20 12.94 -17.86
CA ASP A 54 5.99 12.89 -17.04
C ASP A 54 5.67 11.47 -16.54
N ASP A 55 5.95 10.45 -17.34
CA ASP A 55 5.73 9.05 -16.98
C ASP A 55 6.71 8.60 -15.87
N LEU A 56 7.98 9.04 -15.96
CA LEU A 56 8.97 8.82 -14.90
C LEU A 56 8.60 9.56 -13.62
N ARG A 57 8.10 10.79 -13.74
CA ARG A 57 7.64 11.60 -12.59
C ARG A 57 6.51 10.91 -11.82
N LYS A 58 5.51 10.38 -12.52
CA LYS A 58 4.38 9.65 -11.89
C LYS A 58 4.84 8.40 -11.14
N LEU A 59 5.85 7.70 -11.67
CA LEU A 59 6.42 6.52 -11.00
C LEU A 59 7.12 6.88 -9.69
N ILE A 60 7.87 7.97 -9.69
CA ILE A 60 8.55 8.48 -8.50
C ILE A 60 7.54 9.02 -7.47
N GLU A 61 6.49 9.72 -7.91
CA GLU A 61 5.39 10.18 -7.05
C GLU A 61 4.70 9.01 -6.34
N LEU A 62 4.39 7.93 -7.08
CA LEU A 62 3.84 6.69 -6.52
C LEU A 62 4.76 6.05 -5.46
N ASP A 63 6.06 5.95 -5.73
CA ASP A 63 7.02 5.39 -4.76
C ASP A 63 7.10 6.24 -3.48
N ILE A 64 7.12 7.57 -3.61
CA ILE A 64 7.14 8.51 -2.48
C ILE A 64 5.85 8.42 -1.66
N GLU A 65 4.68 8.32 -2.30
CA GLU A 65 3.41 8.14 -1.59
C GLU A 65 3.38 6.82 -0.81
N LEU A 66 3.90 5.75 -1.39
CA LEU A 66 4.01 4.45 -0.72
C LEU A 66 4.97 4.50 0.49
N GLN A 67 6.05 5.28 0.41
CA GLN A 67 7.00 5.47 1.52
C GLN A 67 6.45 6.38 2.63
N LYS A 68 5.63 7.38 2.31
CA LYS A 68 4.99 8.24 3.31
C LYS A 68 4.02 7.46 4.21
N ASP A 69 3.36 6.44 3.65
CA ASP A 69 2.51 5.51 4.40
C ASP A 69 3.30 4.52 5.28
N GLU A 70 4.65 4.51 5.22
CA GLU A 70 5.53 3.76 6.14
C GLU A 70 6.03 4.60 7.34
N LEU A 71 5.77 5.92 7.35
CA LEU A 71 6.22 6.84 8.41
C LEU A 71 5.17 7.13 9.50
N LEU A 72 3.99 6.51 9.43
CA LEU A 72 2.93 6.55 10.47
C LEU A 72 2.79 5.17 11.10
#